data_AF-A0A3G5U411-F1
#
_entry.id   AF-A0A3G5U411-F1
#
_cell.length_a   1.000
_cell.length_b   1.000
_cell.length_c   1.000
_cell.angle_alpha   90.00
_cell.angle_beta   90.00
_cell.angle_gamma   90.00
#
_symmetry.space_group_name_H-M   'P 1'
#
loop_
_entity.id
_entity.type
_entity.pdbx_description
1 polymer ?
#
loop_
_entity_poly.entity_id
_entity_poly.type
_entity_poly.pdbx_seq_one_letter_code
_entity_poly.pdbx_strand_id
1 'polypeptide(L)'
;MKPSFEMIKDENGGVAMIYTTSGGKRSSTYFPGPPEDIDHVCLDYMKGRFGNVRTGKQVDFIKRKYKEGYRTIFGVIDELKEGDKVVMHTCGEAEHYDGKVWTCRTDQFKASSGSQVVFLEEFSGYFLVEYLQRVNL
;
A
#
# COMPACT_ATOMS: atom_id res chain seq x y z
N MET A 1 -3.38 -18.14 21.44
CA MET A 1 -3.32 -17.94 19.97
C MET A 1 -2.54 -16.65 19.69
N LYS A 2 -1.88 -16.51 18.53
CA LYS A 2 -1.30 -15.22 18.13
C LYS A 2 -2.42 -14.29 17.63
N PRO A 3 -2.37 -12.97 17.89
CA PRO A 3 -3.34 -12.05 17.31
C PRO A 3 -3.20 -12.01 15.78
N SER A 4 -4.31 -11.83 15.08
CA SER A 4 -4.35 -11.71 13.61
C SER A 4 -5.11 -10.46 13.18
N PHE A 5 -4.75 -9.94 12.03
CA PHE A 5 -5.45 -8.83 11.37
C PHE A 5 -5.50 -9.12 9.87
N GLU A 6 -6.68 -9.06 9.29
CA GLU A 6 -6.94 -9.38 7.88
C GLU A 6 -7.65 -8.19 7.23
N MET A 7 -7.27 -7.88 5.99
CA MET A 7 -7.93 -6.90 5.14
C MET A 7 -8.40 -7.60 3.87
N ILE A 8 -9.65 -7.37 3.47
CA ILE A 8 -10.27 -8.01 2.31
C ILE A 8 -10.91 -6.91 1.48
N LYS A 9 -10.40 -6.68 0.28
CA LYS A 9 -10.94 -5.70 -0.66
C LYS A 9 -12.03 -6.32 -1.52
N ASP A 10 -13.13 -5.62 -1.69
CA ASP A 10 -14.20 -5.98 -2.60
C ASP A 10 -14.02 -5.36 -4.00
N GLU A 11 -14.88 -5.78 -4.92
CA GLU A 11 -14.87 -5.35 -6.33
C GLU A 11 -15.10 -3.84 -6.50
N ASN A 12 -15.73 -3.17 -5.52
CA ASN A 12 -16.02 -1.74 -5.54
C ASN A 12 -14.92 -0.90 -4.84
N GLY A 13 -13.83 -1.54 -4.39
CA GLY A 13 -12.73 -0.89 -3.71
C GLY A 13 -12.92 -0.72 -2.19
N GLY A 14 -14.05 -1.17 -1.65
CA GLY A 14 -14.30 -1.22 -0.22
C GLY A 14 -13.43 -2.27 0.47
N VAL A 15 -13.17 -2.09 1.76
CA VAL A 15 -12.29 -2.98 2.54
C VAL A 15 -12.94 -3.38 3.85
N ALA A 16 -13.15 -4.69 4.01
CA ALA A 16 -13.46 -5.30 5.29
C ALA A 16 -12.17 -5.58 6.07
N MET A 17 -12.15 -5.21 7.34
CA MET A 17 -11.02 -5.42 8.24
C MET A 17 -11.45 -6.28 9.41
N ILE A 18 -10.70 -7.34 9.70
CA ILE A 18 -11.02 -8.31 10.74
C ILE A 18 -9.85 -8.38 11.70
N TYR A 19 -10.10 -8.15 12.99
CA TYR A 19 -9.12 -8.26 14.06
C TYR A 19 -9.49 -9.38 15.04
N THR A 20 -8.57 -10.32 15.26
CA THR A 20 -8.73 -11.39 16.25
C THR A 20 -7.65 -11.25 17.33
N THR A 21 -8.08 -11.14 18.58
CA THR A 21 -7.17 -11.03 19.73
C THR A 21 -6.46 -12.36 20.03
N SER A 22 -5.39 -12.33 20.82
CA SER A 22 -4.68 -13.55 21.27
C SER A 22 -5.56 -14.53 22.06
N GLY A 23 -6.62 -14.00 22.71
CA GLY A 23 -7.66 -14.77 23.40
C GLY A 23 -8.81 -15.24 22.50
N GLY A 24 -8.70 -15.09 21.17
CA GLY A 24 -9.69 -15.62 20.22
C GLY A 24 -10.91 -14.74 19.95
N LYS A 25 -11.06 -13.60 20.63
CA LYS A 25 -12.17 -12.67 20.36
C LYS A 25 -11.96 -11.98 19.02
N ARG A 26 -12.93 -12.14 18.11
CA ARG A 26 -12.95 -11.55 16.77
C ARG A 26 -13.87 -10.33 16.72
N SER A 27 -13.48 -9.31 15.97
CA SER A 27 -14.29 -8.12 15.64
C SER A 27 -13.97 -7.68 14.22
N SER A 28 -14.93 -7.09 13.53
CA SER A 28 -14.73 -6.58 12.17
C SER A 28 -15.27 -5.16 12.01
N THR A 29 -14.76 -4.46 11.00
CA THR A 29 -15.24 -3.15 10.55
C THR A 29 -15.10 -3.05 9.03
N TYR A 30 -15.71 -2.04 8.42
CA TYR A 30 -15.72 -1.84 6.98
C TYR A 30 -15.45 -0.37 6.63
N PHE A 31 -14.71 -0.14 5.55
CA PHE A 31 -14.44 1.18 4.99
C PHE A 31 -14.64 1.17 3.47
N PRO A 32 -15.42 2.11 2.90
CA PRO A 32 -15.57 2.23 1.45
C PRO A 32 -14.30 2.73 0.74
N GLY A 33 -13.40 3.40 1.46
CA GLY A 33 -12.13 3.91 0.97
C GLY A 33 -11.24 4.25 2.17
N PRO A 34 -10.55 3.27 2.75
CA PRO A 34 -9.76 3.52 3.95
C PRO A 34 -8.52 4.39 3.61
N PRO A 35 -8.09 5.31 4.49
CA PRO A 35 -6.97 6.21 4.21
C PRO A 35 -5.63 5.51 4.30
N GLU A 36 -4.62 5.90 3.52
CA GLU A 36 -3.28 5.30 3.59
C GLU A 36 -2.63 5.47 4.98
N ASP A 37 -2.76 6.65 5.57
CA ASP A 37 -2.23 6.93 6.91
C ASP A 37 -3.22 6.54 8.02
N ILE A 38 -2.70 5.80 9.00
CA ILE A 38 -3.40 5.37 10.21
C ILE A 38 -2.67 5.82 11.49
N ASP A 39 -1.50 6.46 11.40
CA ASP A 39 -0.66 6.71 12.58
C ASP A 39 -1.31 7.65 13.60
N HIS A 40 -2.18 8.55 13.13
CA HIS A 40 -2.90 9.51 13.96
C HIS A 40 -4.04 8.88 14.80
N VAL A 41 -4.47 7.63 14.53
CA VAL A 41 -5.64 7.08 15.24
C VAL A 41 -5.33 6.72 16.69
N CYS A 42 -6.23 7.08 17.61
CA CYS A 42 -6.09 6.86 19.04
C CYS A 42 -6.82 5.59 19.51
N LEU A 43 -6.58 5.19 20.77
CA LEU A 43 -7.23 4.02 21.37
C LEU A 43 -8.75 4.12 21.36
N ASP A 44 -9.32 5.30 21.64
CA ASP A 44 -10.77 5.45 21.73
C ASP A 44 -11.44 5.38 20.36
N TYR A 45 -10.81 5.93 19.32
CA TYR A 45 -11.23 5.70 17.94
C TYR A 45 -11.24 4.20 17.61
N MET A 46 -10.16 3.49 17.95
CA MET A 46 -10.04 2.06 17.65
C MET A 46 -11.03 1.19 18.44
N LYS A 47 -11.40 1.56 19.66
CA LYS A 47 -12.50 0.91 20.40
C LYS A 47 -13.85 1.07 19.70
N GLY A 48 -14.09 2.23 19.09
CA GLY A 48 -15.31 2.49 18.32
C GLY A 48 -15.36 1.68 17.02
N ARG A 49 -14.21 1.34 16.43
CA ARG A 49 -14.12 0.51 15.22
C ARG A 49 -14.10 -0.99 15.51
N PHE A 50 -13.43 -1.39 16.58
CA PHE A 50 -13.24 -2.78 16.96
C PHE A 50 -13.65 -2.99 18.42
N GLY A 51 -14.80 -3.62 18.63
CA GLY A 51 -15.38 -3.85 19.95
C GLY A 51 -14.54 -4.74 20.87
N ASN A 52 -13.45 -5.36 20.38
CA ASN A 52 -12.49 -6.19 21.12
C ASN A 52 -11.15 -5.50 21.42
N VAL A 53 -10.96 -4.23 21.02
CA VAL A 53 -9.76 -3.44 21.35
C VAL A 53 -9.86 -2.86 22.76
N ARG A 54 -8.81 -3.01 23.56
CA ARG A 54 -8.75 -2.57 24.97
C ARG A 54 -7.47 -1.82 25.32
N THR A 55 -6.36 -2.10 24.64
CA THR A 55 -5.03 -1.57 24.99
C THR A 55 -4.33 -0.91 23.80
N GLY A 56 -3.40 0.02 24.07
CA GLY A 56 -2.56 0.65 23.05
C GLY A 56 -1.73 -0.35 22.25
N LYS A 57 -1.23 -1.42 22.88
CA LYS A 57 -0.49 -2.50 22.18
C LYS A 57 -1.32 -3.16 21.07
N GLN A 58 -2.64 -3.26 21.24
CA GLN A 58 -3.51 -3.79 20.18
C GLN A 58 -3.67 -2.78 19.05
N VAL A 59 -3.73 -1.48 19.37
CA VAL A 59 -3.74 -0.40 18.37
C VAL A 59 -2.45 -0.42 17.56
N ASP A 60 -1.29 -0.48 18.21
CA ASP A 60 0.01 -0.50 17.53
C ASP A 60 0.14 -1.73 16.61
N PHE A 61 -0.36 -2.89 17.08
CA PHE A 61 -0.44 -4.09 16.26
C PHE A 61 -1.32 -3.89 15.02
N ILE A 62 -2.53 -3.34 15.21
CA ILE A 62 -3.47 -3.08 14.10
C ILE A 62 -2.88 -2.06 13.13
N LYS A 63 -2.31 -0.94 13.59
CA LYS A 63 -1.67 0.07 12.73
C LYS A 63 -0.60 -0.54 11.84
N ARG A 64 0.28 -1.35 12.43
CA ARG A 64 1.33 -2.04 11.67
C ARG A 64 0.75 -2.99 10.63
N LYS A 65 -0.20 -3.84 11.00
CA LYS A 65 -0.83 -4.79 10.08
C LYS A 65 -1.70 -4.13 9.02
N TYR A 66 -2.32 -3.00 9.36
CA TYR A 66 -3.03 -2.15 8.42
C TYR A 66 -2.11 -1.67 7.31
N LYS A 67 -0.95 -1.09 7.65
CA LYS A 67 0.03 -0.64 6.64
C LYS A 67 0.51 -1.78 5.76
N GLU A 68 0.85 -2.94 6.34
CA GLU A 68 1.24 -4.15 5.58
C GLU A 68 0.13 -4.61 4.61
N GLY A 69 -1.12 -4.68 5.10
CA GLY A 69 -2.27 -5.07 4.29
C GLY A 69 -2.63 -4.04 3.22
N TYR A 70 -2.57 -2.75 3.55
CA TYR A 70 -2.88 -1.65 2.64
C TYR A 70 -1.93 -1.66 1.43
N ARG A 71 -0.62 -1.82 1.67
CA ARG A 71 0.40 -1.99 0.62
C ARG A 71 0.07 -3.16 -0.31
N THR A 72 -0.30 -4.29 0.28
CA THR A 72 -0.60 -5.52 -0.47
C THR A 72 -1.86 -5.37 -1.32
N ILE A 73 -2.91 -4.76 -0.78
CA ILE A 73 -4.25 -4.73 -1.38
C ILE A 73 -4.43 -3.60 -2.38
N PHE A 74 -3.83 -2.45 -2.10
CA PHE A 74 -3.91 -1.28 -2.96
C PHE A 74 -2.69 -1.14 -3.86
N GLY A 75 -1.73 -2.07 -3.76
CA GLY A 75 -0.50 -1.99 -4.54
C GLY A 75 0.26 -0.70 -4.28
N VAL A 76 0.07 -0.05 -3.11
CA VAL A 76 0.81 1.15 -2.75
C VAL A 76 2.27 0.78 -2.70
N ILE A 77 2.97 1.22 -3.75
CA ILE A 77 4.38 1.01 -3.92
C ILE A 77 5.03 1.85 -2.80
N ASP A 78 5.74 1.21 -1.87
CA ASP A 78 6.83 1.92 -1.17
C ASP A 78 7.67 2.61 -2.26
N GLU A 79 8.21 3.81 -2.02
CA GLU A 79 9.04 4.54 -3.01
C GLU A 79 9.88 3.56 -3.85
N LEU A 80 9.72 3.59 -5.18
CA LEU A 80 10.39 2.62 -6.07
C LEU A 80 11.87 2.56 -5.73
N LYS A 81 12.42 1.36 -5.62
CA LYS A 81 13.84 1.16 -5.30
C LYS A 81 14.63 0.72 -6.51
N GLU A 82 15.92 1.01 -6.51
CA GLU A 82 16.83 0.45 -7.51
C GLU A 82 16.68 -1.08 -7.56
N GLY A 83 16.53 -1.63 -8.76
CA GLY A 83 16.28 -3.05 -9.00
C GLY A 83 14.80 -3.46 -9.06
N ASP A 84 13.86 -2.63 -8.60
CA ASP A 84 12.42 -2.91 -8.76
C ASP A 84 12.06 -3.06 -10.25
N LYS A 85 11.13 -3.96 -10.55
CA LYS A 85 10.63 -4.17 -11.90
C LYS A 85 9.29 -3.51 -12.08
N VAL A 86 9.12 -2.78 -13.17
CA VAL A 86 7.90 -2.00 -13.45
C VAL A 86 7.45 -2.15 -14.88
N VAL A 87 6.17 -1.90 -15.13
CA VAL A 87 5.61 -1.67 -16.47
C VAL A 87 5.05 -0.26 -16.54
N MET A 88 5.11 0.36 -17.71
CA MET A 88 4.45 1.65 -17.94
C MET A 88 2.94 1.43 -18.10
N HIS A 89 2.12 2.35 -17.59
CA HIS A 89 0.68 2.34 -17.79
C HIS A 89 0.11 3.75 -17.97
N THR A 90 -1.03 3.84 -18.65
CA THR A 90 -1.82 5.08 -18.76
C THR A 90 -1.02 6.30 -19.30
N CYS A 91 -0.09 6.07 -20.22
CA CYS A 91 0.70 7.10 -20.92
C CYS A 91 1.01 6.67 -22.37
N GLY A 92 1.43 7.60 -23.22
CA GLY A 92 1.73 7.30 -24.63
C GLY A 92 2.88 6.30 -24.80
N GLU A 93 3.87 6.34 -23.91
CA GLU A 93 4.96 5.36 -23.86
C GLU A 93 4.46 3.95 -23.53
N ALA A 94 3.41 3.80 -22.73
CA ALA A 94 2.84 2.49 -22.42
C ALA A 94 2.24 1.84 -23.67
N GLU A 95 1.62 2.62 -24.56
CA GLU A 95 1.11 2.11 -25.85
C GLU A 95 2.27 1.71 -26.79
N HIS A 96 3.37 2.46 -26.75
CA HIS A 96 4.53 2.20 -27.61
C HIS A 96 5.38 1.01 -27.12
N TYR A 97 5.49 0.83 -25.80
CA TYR A 97 6.27 -0.23 -25.14
C TYR A 97 5.38 -1.25 -24.44
N ASP A 98 4.24 -1.60 -25.04
CA ASP A 98 3.21 -2.43 -24.43
C ASP A 98 3.79 -3.72 -23.81
N GLY A 99 3.50 -3.92 -22.52
CA GLY A 99 3.98 -5.05 -21.74
C GLY A 99 5.49 -5.12 -21.47
N LYS A 100 6.30 -4.12 -21.88
CA LYS A 100 7.74 -4.12 -21.59
C LYS A 100 7.97 -3.91 -20.10
N VAL A 101 8.72 -4.84 -19.51
CA VAL A 101 9.21 -4.74 -18.13
C VAL A 101 10.52 -3.96 -18.11
N TRP A 102 10.56 -2.94 -17.29
CA TRP A 102 11.74 -2.11 -17.04
C TRP A 102 12.29 -2.38 -15.64
N THR A 103 13.61 -2.22 -15.48
CA THR A 103 14.26 -2.24 -14.17
C THR A 103 14.52 -0.80 -13.74
N CYS A 104 14.14 -0.45 -12.51
CA CYS A 104 14.52 0.81 -11.89
C CYS A 104 16.04 0.87 -11.72
N ARG A 105 16.67 1.87 -12.33
CA ARG A 105 18.11 2.15 -12.23
C ARG A 105 18.47 2.96 -10.97
N THR A 106 17.50 3.63 -10.37
CA THR A 106 17.68 4.40 -9.14
C THR A 106 16.53 4.13 -8.18
N ASP A 107 16.71 4.53 -6.92
CA ASP A 107 15.58 4.84 -6.06
C ASP A 107 14.76 5.99 -6.67
N GLN A 108 13.47 6.04 -6.32
CA GLN A 108 12.58 7.16 -6.58
C GLN A 108 13.13 8.43 -5.90
N PHE A 109 13.05 9.54 -6.60
CA PHE A 109 13.46 10.84 -6.08
C PHE A 109 12.53 11.96 -6.57
N LYS A 110 12.59 13.10 -5.87
CA LYS A 110 11.83 14.29 -6.24
C LYS A 110 12.62 15.13 -7.24
N ALA A 111 12.09 15.30 -8.45
CA ALA A 111 12.66 16.20 -9.45
C ALA A 111 12.54 17.67 -9.01
N SER A 112 13.26 18.58 -9.67
CA SER A 112 13.17 20.03 -9.42
C SER A 112 11.76 20.61 -9.65
N SER A 113 10.95 19.95 -10.48
CA SER A 113 9.52 20.28 -10.69
C SER A 113 8.63 19.91 -9.49
N GLY A 114 9.13 19.09 -8.58
CA GLY A 114 8.39 18.53 -7.45
C GLY A 114 7.75 17.17 -7.72
N SER A 115 7.80 16.69 -8.96
CA SER A 115 7.29 15.37 -9.35
C SER A 115 8.14 14.23 -8.79
N GLN A 116 7.51 13.09 -8.51
CA GLN A 116 8.20 11.86 -8.13
C GLN A 116 8.61 11.08 -9.37
N VAL A 117 9.89 10.78 -9.49
CA VAL A 117 10.47 10.19 -10.70
C VAL A 117 11.49 9.11 -10.37
N VAL A 118 11.79 8.25 -11.36
CA VAL A 118 12.84 7.22 -11.29
C VAL A 118 13.58 7.15 -12.63
N PHE A 119 14.85 6.77 -12.64
CA PHE A 119 15.51 6.36 -13.89
C PHE A 119 15.24 4.89 -14.16
N LEU A 120 14.95 4.55 -15.42
CA LEU A 120 14.81 3.17 -15.86
C LEU A 120 16.04 2.77 -16.68
N GLU A 121 16.46 1.51 -16.58
CA GLU A 121 17.51 0.96 -17.45
C GLU A 121 17.10 1.08 -18.91
N GLU A 122 18.02 1.52 -19.77
CA GLU A 122 17.81 1.69 -21.22
C GLU A 122 16.74 2.72 -21.65
N PHE A 123 16.11 3.43 -20.71
CA PHE A 123 15.22 4.55 -21.02
C PHE A 123 15.98 5.87 -20.93
N SER A 124 15.75 6.76 -21.91
CA SER A 124 16.41 8.07 -21.93
C SER A 124 15.67 9.04 -21.01
N GLY A 125 16.32 9.46 -19.93
CA GLY A 125 15.76 10.37 -18.95
C GLY A 125 15.08 9.65 -17.78
N TYR A 126 14.48 10.44 -16.88
CA TYR A 126 13.68 9.92 -15.78
C TYR A 126 12.22 9.79 -16.20
N PHE A 127 11.48 8.90 -15.54
CA PHE A 127 10.07 8.66 -15.79
C PHE A 127 9.24 8.95 -14.53
N LEU A 128 8.01 9.41 -14.71
CA LEU A 128 7.10 9.72 -13.61
C LEU A 128 6.57 8.43 -12.97
N VAL A 129 6.68 8.35 -11.64
CA VAL A 129 6.28 7.16 -10.89
C VAL A 129 4.77 6.89 -10.98
N GLU A 130 3.96 7.93 -11.16
CA GLU A 130 2.49 7.79 -11.28
C GLU A 130 2.04 6.98 -12.52
N TYR A 131 2.92 6.81 -13.51
CA TYR A 131 2.68 6.01 -14.72
C TYR A 131 3.45 4.68 -14.70
N LEU A 132 3.93 4.25 -13.52
CA LEU A 132 4.66 3.00 -13.34
C LEU A 132 3.91 2.09 -12.38
N GLN A 133 3.75 0.83 -12.79
CA GLN A 133 3.21 -0.23 -11.95
C GLN A 133 4.31 -1.24 -11.66
N ARG A 134 4.64 -1.43 -10.39
CA ARG A 134 5.58 -2.48 -9.97
C ARG A 134 4.99 -3.86 -10.27
N VAL A 135 5.84 -4.75 -10.79
CA VAL A 135 5.52 -6.15 -11.08
C VAL A 135 6.40 -7.06 -10.23
N ASN A 136 5.80 -8.11 -9.66
CA ASN A 136 6.53 -9.17 -8.97
C ASN A 136 6.69 -10.33 -9.96
N LEU A 137 7.93 -10.61 -10.38
CA LEU A 137 8.28 -11.76 -11.21
C LEU A 137 8.84 -12.89 -10.36
#